data_AF-A0A4Q6GG64-F1
#
_entry.id   AF-A0A4Q6GG64-F1
#
_cell.length_a   1.000
_cell.length_b   1.000
_cell.length_c   1.000
_cell.angle_alpha   90.00
_cell.angle_beta   90.00
_cell.angle_gamma   90.00
#
_symmetry.space_group_name_H-M   'P 1'
#
loop_
_entity.id
_entity.type
_entity.pdbx_description
1 polymer ?
#
loop_
_entity_poly.entity_id
_entity_poly.type
_entity_poly.pdbx_seq_one_letter_code
_entity_poly.pdbx_strand_id
1 'polypeptide(L)'
;PEAHLFLTLEAMGKLEQYHSRVFQAVHVQRQRLMKDDQIIEWAVKNGLDRAKFMETWNSFGVTSKLRRLESLSKGYKVTGTPTIIIDGKYVVSPSQVAEANKIQDVNAMLQATTQVMDALVKKAAATK
;
A
#
# COMPACT_ATOMS: atom_id res chain seq x y z
N PRO A 1 7.29 5.76 -7.03
CA PRO A 1 8.20 6.22 -5.95
C PRO A 1 7.82 5.68 -4.56
N GLU A 2 6.59 5.91 -4.07
CA GLU A 2 6.18 5.49 -2.71
C GLU A 2 6.17 3.96 -2.53
N ALA A 3 5.65 3.21 -3.50
CA ALA A 3 5.72 1.74 -3.49
C ALA A 3 7.17 1.23 -3.52
N HIS A 4 8.07 1.96 -4.18
CA HIS A 4 9.50 1.65 -4.24
C HIS A 4 10.15 1.84 -2.88
N LEU A 5 9.82 2.93 -2.16
CA LEU A 5 10.23 3.16 -0.77
C LEU A 5 9.76 2.03 0.15
N PHE A 6 8.48 1.66 0.08
CA PHE A 6 7.92 0.56 0.87
C PHE A 6 8.71 -0.74 0.67
N LEU A 7 8.90 -1.16 -0.59
CA LEU A 7 9.63 -2.38 -0.93
C LEU A 7 11.11 -2.32 -0.55
N THR A 8 11.74 -1.14 -0.63
CA THR A 8 13.13 -0.94 -0.20
C THR A 8 13.26 -1.12 1.31
N LEU A 9 12.37 -0.50 2.09
CA LEU A 9 12.36 -0.65 3.56
C LEU A 9 12.05 -2.10 3.97
N GLU A 10 11.15 -2.78 3.27
CA GLU A 10 10.87 -4.21 3.45
C GLU A 10 12.15 -5.04 3.21
N ALA A 11 12.82 -4.85 2.06
CA ALA A 11 14.03 -5.58 1.73
C ALA A 11 15.20 -5.30 2.69
N MET A 12 15.25 -4.11 3.29
CA MET A 12 16.22 -3.76 4.33
C MET A 12 15.89 -4.33 5.72
N GLY A 13 14.72 -4.96 5.90
CA GLY A 13 14.24 -5.39 7.22
C GLY A 13 13.91 -4.21 8.15
N LYS A 14 13.57 -3.05 7.58
CA LYS A 14 13.36 -1.79 8.29
C LYS A 14 11.92 -1.30 8.25
N LEU A 15 11.00 -2.08 7.65
CA LEU A 15 9.62 -1.67 7.46
C LEU A 15 8.93 -1.33 8.79
N GLU A 16 8.96 -2.22 9.79
CA GLU A 16 8.34 -1.98 11.11
C GLU A 16 8.80 -0.66 11.77
N GLN A 17 10.09 -0.35 11.63
CA GLN A 17 10.67 0.85 12.23
C GLN A 17 10.34 2.14 11.46
N TYR A 18 10.22 2.06 10.13
CA TYR A 18 10.14 3.25 9.26
C TYR A 18 8.75 3.47 8.66
N HIS A 19 7.86 2.48 8.64
CA HIS A 19 6.56 2.60 7.99
C HIS A 19 5.72 3.72 8.60
N SER A 20 5.57 3.73 9.92
CA SER A 20 4.87 4.79 10.65
C SER A 20 5.52 6.17 10.46
N ARG A 21 6.86 6.23 10.37
CA ARG A 21 7.60 7.47 10.11
C ARG A 21 7.32 8.03 8.73
N VAL A 22 7.25 7.18 7.70
CA VAL A 22 6.85 7.60 6.34
C VAL A 22 5.43 8.16 6.37
N PHE A 23 4.49 7.45 7.01
CA PHE A 23 3.11 7.91 7.14
C PHE A 23 3.02 9.27 7.84
N GLN A 24 3.74 9.45 8.94
CA GLN A 24 3.81 10.71 9.67
C GLN A 24 4.41 11.83 8.81
N ALA A 25 5.50 11.55 8.08
CA ALA A 25 6.15 12.51 7.19
C ALA A 25 5.16 13.04 6.12
N VAL A 26 4.42 12.14 5.48
CA VAL A 26 3.49 12.49 4.39
C VAL A 26 2.20 13.13 4.94
N HIS A 27 1.54 12.49 5.89
CA HIS A 27 0.18 12.86 6.29
C HIS A 27 0.12 13.94 7.37
N VAL A 28 1.12 13.99 8.27
CA VAL A 28 1.17 14.96 9.38
C VAL A 28 2.10 16.11 9.04
N GLN A 29 3.34 15.81 8.65
CA GLN A 29 4.36 16.82 8.37
C GLN A 29 4.26 17.40 6.96
N ARG A 30 3.35 16.88 6.13
CA ARG A 30 3.09 17.34 4.75
C ARG A 30 4.33 17.34 3.86
N GLN A 31 5.29 16.46 4.13
CA GLN A 31 6.46 16.29 3.28
C GLN A 31 6.04 15.61 1.98
N ARG A 32 6.46 16.17 0.85
CA ARG A 32 6.21 15.58 -0.47
C ARG A 32 7.29 14.53 -0.76
N LEU A 33 6.92 13.26 -0.68
CA LEU A 33 7.78 12.12 -1.01
C LEU A 33 7.36 11.50 -2.35
N MET A 34 7.20 12.35 -3.37
CA MET A 34 6.62 11.99 -4.67
C MET A 34 7.68 11.81 -5.76
N LYS A 35 8.95 12.03 -5.44
CA LYS A 35 10.09 11.87 -6.34
C LYS A 35 11.20 11.09 -5.65
N ASP A 36 12.01 10.40 -6.44
CA ASP A 36 13.05 9.50 -5.91
C ASP A 36 14.11 10.26 -5.10
N ASP A 37 14.56 11.43 -5.57
CA ASP A 37 15.50 12.31 -4.87
C ASP A 37 14.98 12.73 -3.49
N GLN A 38 13.71 13.13 -3.40
CA GLN A 38 13.04 13.51 -2.15
C GLN A 38 12.98 12.33 -1.17
N ILE A 39 12.70 11.13 -1.67
CA ILE A 39 12.66 9.91 -0.86
C ILE A 39 14.06 9.55 -0.35
N ILE A 40 15.07 9.62 -1.20
CA ILE A 40 16.45 9.30 -0.85
C ILE A 40 16.97 10.29 0.20
N GLU A 41 16.70 11.59 0.03
CA GLU A 41 17.05 12.61 1.02
C GLU A 41 16.35 12.35 2.36
N TRP A 42 15.05 12.05 2.33
CA TRP A 42 14.29 11.69 3.52
C TRP A 42 14.88 10.46 4.22
N ALA A 43 15.22 9.41 3.49
CA ALA A 43 15.80 8.19 4.03
C ALA A 43 17.10 8.48 4.80
N VAL A 44 18.01 9.24 4.18
CA VAL A 44 19.29 9.63 4.78
C VAL A 44 19.10 10.52 6.02
N LYS A 45 18.22 11.51 5.92
CA LYS A 45 17.88 12.39 7.07
C LYS A 45 17.29 11.62 8.26
N ASN A 46 16.64 10.49 8.00
CA ASN A 46 16.08 9.61 9.03
C ASN A 46 17.03 8.46 9.44
N GLY A 47 18.33 8.59 9.12
CA GLY A 47 19.38 7.72 9.62
C GLY A 47 19.58 6.41 8.85
N LEU A 48 19.04 6.30 7.62
CA LEU A 48 19.39 5.20 6.73
C LEU A 48 20.72 5.50 6.03
N ASP A 49 21.62 4.52 5.97
CA ASP A 49 22.85 4.66 5.22
C ASP A 49 22.55 4.83 3.72
N ARG A 50 23.12 5.87 3.10
CA ARG A 50 22.83 6.23 1.71
C ARG A 50 23.25 5.12 0.75
N ALA A 51 24.44 4.56 0.93
CA ALA A 51 24.99 3.57 0.00
C ALA A 51 24.13 2.30 0.03
N LYS A 52 23.85 1.78 1.22
CA LYS A 52 23.02 0.59 1.43
C LYS A 52 21.56 0.80 0.98
N PHE A 53 21.00 1.99 1.22
CA PHE A 53 19.66 2.32 0.73
C PHE A 53 19.62 2.30 -0.80
N MET A 54 20.58 2.96 -1.46
CA MET A 54 20.64 3.04 -2.92
C MET A 54 20.92 1.68 -3.57
N GLU A 55 21.78 0.85 -2.95
CA GLU A 55 22.01 -0.52 -3.38
C GLU A 55 20.71 -1.33 -3.33
N THR A 56 19.96 -1.26 -2.21
CA THR A 56 18.71 -2.00 -2.05
C THR A 56 17.61 -1.46 -2.96
N TRP A 57 17.51 -0.14 -3.09
CA TRP A 57 16.57 0.56 -3.97
C TRP A 57 16.71 0.08 -5.41
N ASN A 58 17.95 0.01 -5.92
CA ASN A 58 18.21 -0.40 -7.30
C ASN A 58 18.32 -1.93 -7.48
N SER A 59 18.15 -2.71 -6.40
CA SER A 59 18.33 -4.16 -6.45
C SER A 59 17.32 -4.83 -7.40
N PHE A 60 17.75 -5.95 -7.99
CA PHE A 60 16.89 -6.76 -8.85
C PHE A 60 15.61 -7.22 -8.15
N GLY A 61 15.70 -7.57 -6.86
CA GLY A 61 14.54 -8.01 -6.07
C GLY A 61 13.48 -6.92 -5.90
N VAL A 62 13.90 -5.71 -5.53
CA VAL A 62 12.99 -4.56 -5.36
C VAL A 62 12.37 -4.16 -6.70
N THR A 63 13.19 -4.01 -7.75
CA THR A 63 12.70 -3.62 -9.08
C THR A 63 11.74 -4.66 -9.68
N SER A 64 11.99 -5.96 -9.46
CA SER A 64 11.09 -7.04 -9.89
C SER A 64 9.75 -7.02 -9.14
N LYS A 65 9.77 -6.83 -7.82
CA LYS A 65 8.54 -6.67 -7.02
C LYS A 65 7.74 -5.45 -7.47
N LEU A 66 8.39 -4.33 -7.77
CA LEU A 66 7.71 -3.11 -8.24
C LEU A 66 6.95 -3.35 -9.55
N ARG A 67 7.57 -4.01 -10.53
CA ARG A 67 6.91 -4.40 -11.80
C ARG A 67 5.73 -5.35 -11.56
N ARG A 68 5.88 -6.30 -10.61
CA ARG A 68 4.79 -7.22 -10.23
C ARG A 68 3.61 -6.46 -9.62
N LEU A 69 3.85 -5.48 -8.74
CA LEU A 69 2.78 -4.67 -8.16
C LEU A 69 2.00 -3.91 -9.22
N GLU A 70 2.68 -3.36 -10.22
CA GLU A 70 2.02 -2.67 -11.35
C GLU A 70 1.12 -3.63 -12.14
N SER A 71 1.62 -4.82 -12.46
CA SER A 71 0.85 -5.86 -13.15
C SER A 71 -0.37 -6.32 -12.33
N LEU A 72 -0.20 -6.55 -11.02
CA LEU A 72 -1.29 -6.93 -10.12
C LEU A 72 -2.36 -5.83 -10.03
N SER A 73 -1.96 -4.58 -9.84
CA SER A 73 -2.89 -3.44 -9.78
C SER A 73 -3.72 -3.31 -11.06
N LYS A 74 -3.08 -3.49 -12.23
CA LYS A 74 -3.77 -3.52 -13.52
C LYS A 74 -4.70 -4.73 -13.64
N GLY A 75 -4.23 -5.92 -13.30
CA GLY A 75 -5.00 -7.16 -13.39
C GLY A 75 -6.26 -7.16 -12.53
N TYR A 76 -6.18 -6.60 -11.33
CA TYR A 76 -7.32 -6.43 -10.42
C TYR A 76 -8.13 -5.15 -10.65
N LYS A 77 -7.78 -4.34 -11.67
CA LYS A 77 -8.45 -3.08 -12.01
C LYS A 77 -8.54 -2.13 -10.81
N VAL A 78 -7.47 -2.01 -10.04
CA VAL A 78 -7.39 -1.10 -8.90
C VAL A 78 -7.47 0.35 -9.40
N THR A 79 -8.49 1.08 -8.98
CA THR A 79 -8.71 2.50 -9.36
C THR A 79 -8.40 3.49 -8.24
N GLY A 80 -8.16 3.00 -7.02
CA GLY A 80 -7.88 3.85 -5.86
C GLY A 80 -7.47 3.06 -4.63
N THR A 81 -7.17 3.79 -3.55
CA THR A 81 -6.84 3.21 -2.25
C THR A 81 -7.82 3.70 -1.17
N PRO A 82 -8.13 2.87 -0.15
CA PRO A 82 -7.77 1.46 -0.05
C PRO A 82 -8.62 0.56 -0.97
N THR A 83 -7.99 -0.47 -1.56
CA THR A 83 -8.65 -1.57 -2.28
C THR A 83 -8.12 -2.88 -1.72
N ILE A 84 -9.01 -3.81 -1.40
CA ILE A 84 -8.70 -5.10 -0.78
C ILE A 84 -9.07 -6.21 -1.78
N ILE A 85 -8.15 -7.17 -1.94
CA ILE A 85 -8.33 -8.35 -2.79
C ILE A 85 -8.36 -9.59 -1.89
N ILE A 86 -9.43 -10.37 -1.95
CA ILE A 86 -9.68 -11.54 -1.09
C ILE A 86 -9.57 -12.82 -1.92
N ASP A 87 -8.67 -13.72 -1.50
CA ASP A 87 -8.37 -15.02 -2.16
C ASP A 87 -8.04 -14.91 -3.66
N GLY A 88 -7.59 -13.74 -4.11
CA GLY A 88 -7.35 -13.45 -5.52
C GLY A 88 -8.59 -13.43 -6.41
N LYS A 89 -9.80 -13.47 -5.82
CA LYS A 89 -11.09 -13.59 -6.54
C LYS A 89 -11.97 -12.35 -6.38
N TYR A 90 -12.06 -11.83 -5.17
CA TYR A 90 -12.98 -10.73 -4.85
C TYR A 90 -12.21 -9.43 -4.64
N VAL A 91 -12.65 -8.36 -5.29
CA VAL A 91 -12.10 -7.01 -5.14
C VAL A 91 -13.15 -6.16 -4.44
N VAL A 92 -12.77 -5.47 -3.38
CA VAL A 92 -13.65 -4.58 -2.61
C VAL A 92 -12.92 -3.31 -2.20
N SER A 93 -13.58 -2.16 -2.32
CA SER A 93 -13.12 -0.89 -1.76
C SER A 93 -14.24 -0.21 -0.98
N PRO A 94 -13.91 0.70 -0.03
CA PRO A 94 -14.92 1.48 0.67
C PRO A 94 -15.80 2.30 -0.27
N SER A 95 -15.23 2.84 -1.36
CA SER A 95 -15.98 3.60 -2.36
C SER A 95 -17.04 2.75 -3.07
N GLN A 96 -16.71 1.51 -3.45
CA GLN A 96 -17.67 0.59 -4.06
C GLN A 96 -18.81 0.23 -3.10
N VAL A 97 -18.47 -0.02 -1.82
CA VAL A 97 -19.46 -0.35 -0.79
C VAL A 97 -20.37 0.85 -0.51
N ALA A 98 -19.80 2.05 -0.40
CA ALA A 98 -20.56 3.28 -0.20
C ALA A 98 -21.54 3.54 -1.35
N GLU A 99 -21.08 3.43 -2.59
CA GLU A 99 -21.90 3.65 -3.78
C GLU A 99 -23.07 2.65 -3.85
N ALA A 100 -22.79 1.36 -3.69
CA ALA A 100 -23.81 0.31 -3.75
C ALA A 100 -24.89 0.45 -2.67
N ASN A 101 -24.53 0.97 -1.49
CA ASN A 101 -25.42 1.09 -0.34
C ASN A 101 -25.91 2.53 -0.09
N LYS A 102 -25.55 3.48 -0.96
CA LYS A 102 -25.86 4.92 -0.82
C LYS A 102 -25.41 5.50 0.53
N ILE A 103 -24.27 5.04 1.04
CA ILE A 103 -23.71 5.49 2.32
C ILE A 103 -22.89 6.76 2.09
N GLN A 104 -23.20 7.82 2.82
CA GLN A 104 -22.44 9.08 2.80
C GLN A 104 -21.57 9.24 4.06
N ASP A 105 -21.97 8.64 5.18
CA ASP A 105 -21.21 8.69 6.42
C ASP A 105 -19.97 7.78 6.35
N VAL A 106 -18.82 8.33 6.72
CA VAL A 106 -17.53 7.64 6.59
C VAL A 106 -17.44 6.46 7.56
N ASN A 107 -17.96 6.60 8.79
CA ASN A 107 -17.89 5.52 9.78
C ASN A 107 -18.80 4.35 9.38
N ALA A 108 -20.02 4.66 8.93
CA ALA A 108 -20.95 3.66 8.39
C ALA A 108 -20.36 2.96 7.15
N MET A 109 -19.68 3.70 6.26
CA MET A 109 -19.00 3.14 5.10
C MET A 109 -17.92 2.14 5.53
N LEU A 110 -17.06 2.51 6.48
CA LEU A 110 -15.98 1.63 6.96
C LEU A 110 -16.55 0.37 7.62
N GLN A 111 -17.57 0.51 8.46
CA GLN A 111 -18.25 -0.63 9.10
C GLN A 111 -18.87 -1.58 8.06
N ALA A 112 -19.60 -1.04 7.10
CA ALA A 112 -20.19 -1.82 6.01
C ALA A 112 -19.11 -2.51 5.16
N THR A 113 -17.98 -1.83 4.93
CA THR A 113 -16.84 -2.41 4.19
C THR A 113 -16.27 -3.62 4.91
N THR A 114 -16.07 -3.53 6.23
CA THR A 114 -15.60 -4.66 7.04
C THR A 114 -16.60 -5.82 7.02
N GLN A 115 -17.90 -5.56 7.12
CA GLN A 115 -18.93 -6.62 7.03
C GLN A 115 -18.91 -7.33 5.66
N VAL A 116 -18.77 -6.56 4.58
CA VAL A 116 -18.63 -7.12 3.23
C VAL A 116 -17.35 -7.97 3.13
N MET A 117 -16.23 -7.49 3.65
CA MET A 117 -14.98 -8.25 3.69
C MET A 117 -15.15 -9.58 4.43
N ASP A 118 -15.79 -9.59 5.61
CA ASP A 118 -16.04 -10.82 6.39
C ASP A 118 -16.87 -11.84 5.59
N ALA A 119 -17.92 -11.36 4.91
CA ALA A 119 -18.75 -12.20 4.05
C ALA A 119 -17.96 -12.78 2.87
N LEU A 120 -17.10 -11.97 2.23
CA LEU A 120 -16.26 -12.40 1.12
C LEU A 120 -15.18 -13.39 1.54
N VAL A 121 -14.59 -13.24 2.73
CA VAL A 121 -13.64 -14.21 3.30
C VAL A 121 -14.33 -15.55 3.53
N LYS A 122 -15.52 -15.55 4.15
CA LYS A 122 -16.31 -16.77 4.36
C LYS A 122 -16.68 -17.44 3.03
N LYS A 123 -17.10 -16.65 2.04
CA LYS A 123 -17.43 -17.14 0.70
C LYS A 123 -16.21 -17.74 0.00
N ALA A 124 -15.06 -17.09 0.07
CA ALA A 124 -13.82 -17.62 -0.50
C ALA A 124 -13.43 -18.96 0.13
N ALA A 125 -13.52 -19.08 1.45
CA ALA A 125 -13.22 -20.31 2.18
C ALA A 125 -14.17 -21.47 1.81
N ALA A 126 -15.45 -21.20 1.56
CA ALA A 126 -16.44 -22.21 1.17
C ALA A 126 -16.30 -22.71 -0.28
N THR A 127 -15.45 -22.09 -1.09
CA THR A 127 -15.21 -22.47 -2.50
C THR A 127 -13.90 -23.25 -2.69
N LYS A 128 -13.27 -23.70 -1.60
CA LYS A 128 -12.10 -24.57 -1.57
C LYS A 128 -12.53 -25.99 -1.24
#